data_AF-A0A2N0KUA4-F1
#
_entry.id   AF-A0A2N0KUA4-F1
#
_cell.length_a   1.000
_cell.length_b   1.000
_cell.length_c   1.000
_cell.angle_alpha   90.00
_cell.angle_beta   90.00
_cell.angle_gamma   90.00
#
_symmetry.space_group_name_H-M   'P 1'
#
loop_
_entity.id
_entity.type
_entity.pdbx_description
1 polymer ?
#
loop_
_entity_poly.entity_id
_entity_poly.type
_entity_poly.pdbx_seq_one_letter_code
_entity_poly.pdbx_strand_id
1 'polypeptide(L)' 'MMLHFKGCPRCQGDLTTNKDMYGEYSECLQCGYVLDVEKPNSLFTMTTSEIATATKRSKKAA' A
#
# COMPACT_ATOMS: atom_id res chain seq x y z
N MET A 1 -3.60 -11.83 13.72
CA MET A 1 -4.88 -12.29 13.14
C MET A 1 -5.87 -11.13 13.22
N MET A 2 -6.12 -10.44 12.11
CA MET A 2 -7.15 -9.41 11.99
C MET A 2 -8.27 -9.95 11.10
N LEU A 3 -9.52 -9.82 11.53
CA LEU A 3 -10.69 -10.29 10.80
C LEU A 3 -11.47 -9.09 10.26
N HIS A 4 -11.71 -9.10 8.96
CA HIS A 4 -12.48 -8.09 8.24
C HIS A 4 -13.80 -8.71 7.78
N PHE A 5 -14.88 -8.35 8.47
CA PHE A 5 -16.21 -8.85 8.13
C PHE A 5 -16.69 -8.31 6.79
N LYS A 6 -17.31 -9.17 5.98
CA LYS A 6 -17.88 -8.79 4.67
C LYS A 6 -16.90 -8.09 3.71
N GLY A 7 -15.59 -8.30 3.89
CA GLY A 7 -14.55 -7.63 3.11
C GLY A 7 -14.21 -8.31 1.78
N CYS A 8 -14.65 -9.55 1.56
CA CYS A 8 -14.27 -10.28 0.35
C CYS A 8 -15.00 -9.75 -0.90
N PRO A 9 -14.30 -9.28 -1.94
CA PRO A 9 -14.92 -8.73 -3.15
C PRO A 9 -15.61 -9.80 -4.00
N ARG A 10 -15.29 -11.09 -3.80
CA ARG A 10 -15.82 -12.20 -4.59
C ARG A 10 -17.16 -12.73 -4.07
N CYS A 11 -17.29 -12.91 -2.75
CA CYS A 11 -18.47 -13.54 -2.13
C CYS A 11 -19.10 -12.72 -1.00
N GLN A 12 -18.56 -11.54 -0.68
CA GLN A 12 -18.95 -10.76 0.51
C GLN A 12 -18.84 -11.57 1.81
N GLY A 13 -17.86 -12.47 1.88
CA GLY A 13 -17.48 -13.20 3.07
C GLY A 13 -16.44 -12.45 3.91
N ASP A 14 -15.99 -13.12 4.96
CA ASP A 14 -15.02 -12.56 5.90
C ASP A 14 -13.59 -12.85 5.43
N LEU A 15 -12.74 -11.83 5.52
CA LEU A 15 -11.31 -11.90 5.21
C LEU A 15 -10.51 -11.97 6.51
N THR A 16 -9.53 -12.86 6.59
CA THR A 16 -8.55 -12.91 7.68
C THR A 16 -7.18 -12.55 7.16
N THR A 17 -6.45 -11.72 7.90
CA THR A 17 -5.07 -11.33 7.56
C THR A 17 -4.07 -12.21 8.30
N ASN A 18 -3.22 -12.86 7.52
CA ASN A 18 -2.16 -13.78 7.92
C ASN A 18 -0.79 -13.27 7.43
N LYS A 19 0.28 -13.92 7.90
CA LYS A 19 1.66 -13.60 7.53
C LYS A 19 2.45 -14.88 7.32
N ASP A 20 3.15 -14.98 6.20
CA ASP A 20 4.07 -16.06 5.88
C ASP A 20 5.50 -15.53 5.66
N MET A 21 6.35 -16.33 5.02
CA MET A 21 7.74 -15.94 4.71
C MET A 21 7.84 -14.87 3.61
N TYR A 22 6.80 -14.70 2.79
CA TYR A 22 6.77 -13.77 1.67
C TYR A 22 6.14 -12.43 2.05
N GLY A 23 5.25 -12.40 3.05
CA GLY A 23 4.65 -11.16 3.51
C GLY A 23 3.36 -11.36 4.28
N GLU A 24 2.60 -10.27 4.39
CA GLU A 24 1.23 -10.33 4.89
C GLU A 24 0.27 -10.52 3.72
N TYR A 25 -0.73 -11.36 3.92
CA TYR A 25 -1.77 -11.63 2.94
C TYR A 25 -3.12 -11.76 3.65
N SER A 26 -4.19 -11.44 2.95
CA SER A 26 -5.56 -11.62 3.42
C SER A 26 -6.23 -12.74 2.62
N GLU A 27 -6.85 -13.69 3.31
CA GLU A 27 -7.59 -14.80 2.69
C GLU A 27 -9.06 -14.80 3.13
N CYS A 28 -9.97 -15.15 2.23
CA CYS A 28 -11.40 -15.28 2.56
C CYS A 28 -11.71 -16.65 3.13
N LEU A 29 -12.30 -16.69 4.33
CA LEU A 29 -12.66 -17.94 5.01
C LEU A 29 -13.77 -18.73 4.32
N GLN A 30 -14.59 -18.08 3.47
CA GLN A 30 -15.72 -18.74 2.80
C GLN A 30 -15.41 -19.25 1.39
N CYS A 31 -14.56 -18.55 0.64
CA CYS A 31 -14.30 -18.91 -0.77
C CYS A 31 -12.82 -19.06 -1.14
N GLY A 32 -11.90 -18.83 -0.19
CA GLY A 32 -10.47 -18.96 -0.40
C GLY A 32 -9.85 -17.86 -1.28
N TYR A 33 -10.52 -16.74 -1.51
CA TYR A 33 -9.95 -15.62 -2.25
C TYR A 33 -8.76 -15.02 -1.48
N VAL A 34 -7.60 -14.91 -2.12
CA VAL A 34 -6.35 -14.41 -1.52
C VAL A 34 -5.96 -13.06 -2.12
N LEU A 35 -5.50 -12.15 -1.27
CA LEU A 35 -5.01 -10.81 -1.60
C LEU A 35 -3.67 -10.61 -0.89
N ASP A 36 -2.65 -10.18 -1.61
CA ASP A 36 -1.39 -9.75 -1.00
C ASP A 36 -1.55 -8.36 -0.37
N VAL A 37 -1.09 -8.19 0.88
CA VAL A 37 -1.12 -6.91 1.57
C VAL A 37 0.23 -6.23 1.37
N GLU A 38 0.33 -5.40 0.33
CA GLU A 38 1.51 -4.60 0.08
C GLU A 38 1.72 -3.60 1.22
N LYS A 39 2.88 -3.69 1.89
CA LYS A 39 3.31 -2.62 2.79
C LYS A 39 3.89 -1.51 1.93
N PRO A 40 3.51 -0.24 2.16
CA PRO A 40 4.17 0.86 1.48
C PRO A 40 5.66 0.80 1.86
N ASN A 41 6.50 0.42 0.90
CA ASN A 41 7.95 0.46 1.07
C ASN A 41 8.31 1.93 1.31
N SER A 42 8.77 2.25 2.52
CA SER A 42 9.20 3.59 2.91
C SER A 42 10.43 4.09 2.12
N LEU A 43 10.91 3.32 1.15
CA LEU A 43 12.01 3.66 0.26
C LEU A 43 11.68 4.78 -0.72
N PHE A 44 10.44 5.26 -0.77
CA PHE A 44 10.06 6.40 -1.60
C PHE A 44 9.09 7.37 -0.91
N THR A 45 9.48 7.90 0.25
CA THR A 45 8.95 9.20 0.69
C THR A 45 9.78 10.30 0.05
N MET A 46 9.58 10.55 -1.25
CA MET A 46 10.02 11.81 -1.84
C MET A 46 9.09 12.90 -1.35
N THR A 47 9.61 13.67 -0.40
CA THR A 47 9.00 14.88 0.13
C THR A 47 8.86 15.88 -1.01
N THR A 48 7.62 16.14 -1.41
CA THR A 48 7.26 17.17 -2.41
C THR A 48 7.64 18.60 -2.00
N SER A 49 8.25 18.78 -0.83
CA SER A 49 8.71 20.07 -0.30
C SER A 49 10.09 20.52 -0.81
N GLU A 50 10.91 19.66 -1.43
CA GLU A 50 12.26 20.05 -1.91
C GLU A 50 12.32 20.40 -3.41
N ILE A 51 11.29 20.08 -4.19
CA ILE A 51 11.27 20.34 -5.65
C ILE A 51 11.13 21.85 -5.96
N ALA A 52 10.59 22.65 -5.03
CA ALA A 52 10.31 24.08 -5.28
C ALA A 52 11.54 25.00 -5.29
N THR A 53 12.72 24.54 -4.84
CA THR A 53 13.92 25.41 -4.73
C THR A 53 14.90 25.26 -5.90
N ALA A 54 14.76 24.22 -6.74
CA ALA A 54 15.71 23.94 -7.81
C ALA A 54 15.53 24.76 -9.11
N THR A 55 14.45 25.52 -9.28
CA THR A 55 14.17 26.27 -10.54
C THR A 55 14.53 27.76 -10.52
N LYS A 56 15.08 28.31 -9.42
CA LYS A 56 15.40 29.76 -9.32
C LYS A 56 16.88 30.14 -9.48
N ARG A 57 17.69 29.38 -10.23
CA ARG A 57 19.10 29.77 -10.48
C ARG A 57 19.48 30.03 -11.94
N SER A 58 18.54 30.04 -12.88
CA SER A 58 18.83 30.41 -14.28
C SER A 58 17.80 31.39 -14.83
N LYS A 59 18.03 32.69 -14.54
CA LYS A 59 17.63 33.89 -15.32
C LYS A 59 17.66 35.14 -14.42
N LYS A 60 18.78 35.87 -14.43
CA LYS A 60 18.84 37.31 -14.76
C LYS A 60 20.31 37.75 -14.83
N ALA A 61 20.90 37.56 -16.01
CA ALA A 61 21.95 38.46 -16.47
C ALA A 61 21.26 39.76 -16.87
N ALA A 62 21.73 40.88 -16.34
CA ALA A 62 21.42 42.23 -16.77
C ALA A 62 22.72 43.03 -16.67
#